data_AF-A0A846CEV1-F1
#
_entry.id   AF-A0A846CEV1-F1
#
_cell.length_a   1.000
_cell.length_b   1.000
_cell.length_c   1.000
_cell.angle_alpha   90.00
_cell.angle_beta   90.00
_cell.angle_gamma   90.00
#
_symmetry.space_group_name_H-M   'P 1'
#
loop_
_entity.id
_entity.type
_entity.pdbx_description
1 polymer ?
#
loop_
_entity_poly.entity_id
_entity_poly.type
_entity_poly.pdbx_seq_one_letter_code
_entity_poly.pdbx_strand_id
1 'polypeptide(L)'
;MIKKFLRWLGIVVGVCLLSVATHHASPRSPVVKEKMQGIWMTNVATAFLHHTTFLDEILHHLSLSGYDRVYFSVYGLKGTLYPTSDSSTHFLLRPPLTNPLKAAVQESRRQGLKPYAWFEYGMMLYPGNAIAQKHPDWLLKTVEGETVEDGNVWLDPAHPEVQEYILGHIDDILKVKGLEGIQLDDHWAVPKAFGNSNQRQALTTLTQKVYSHIKAKNSQLVVSLSPNPYNFAVSKYNQDWLSWVEQGIVDEIVLQVYRPTPEAMVASLSNSGIYTASYYVPVGVGISATRNVVPFSLNTVQKQVEAVKQQGYGYSIFSWEYLVLRRLAKFF
;
A
#
# COMPACT_ATOMS: atom_id res chain seq x y z
N MET A 1 -51.08 -3.28 -23.74
CA MET A 1 -50.72 -3.29 -22.30
C MET A 1 -49.22 -3.55 -22.08
N ILE A 2 -48.67 -4.63 -22.66
CA ILE A 2 -47.26 -5.06 -22.51
C ILE A 2 -46.22 -4.01 -22.96
N LYS A 3 -46.42 -3.33 -24.11
CA LYS A 3 -45.48 -2.28 -24.59
C LYS A 3 -45.39 -1.05 -23.65
N LYS A 4 -46.50 -0.68 -22.99
CA LYS A 4 -46.51 0.43 -22.02
C LYS A 4 -45.81 0.02 -20.72
N PHE A 5 -46.01 -1.23 -20.27
CA PHE A 5 -45.33 -1.81 -19.12
C PHE A 5 -43.82 -1.94 -19.34
N LEU A 6 -43.37 -2.47 -20.48
CA LEU A 6 -41.94 -2.56 -20.83
C LEU A 6 -41.26 -1.18 -20.92
N ARG A 7 -41.97 -0.16 -21.44
CA ARG A 7 -41.46 1.22 -21.47
C ARG A 7 -41.29 1.80 -20.07
N TRP A 8 -42.27 1.56 -19.19
CA TRP A 8 -42.19 1.99 -17.79
C TRP A 8 -41.10 1.25 -17.01
N LEU A 9 -40.97 -0.06 -17.21
CA LEU A 9 -39.89 -0.86 -16.62
C LEU A 9 -38.52 -0.38 -17.08
N GLY A 10 -38.34 -0.07 -18.38
CA GLY A 10 -37.11 0.51 -18.90
C GLY A 10 -36.79 1.89 -18.31
N ILE A 11 -37.79 2.74 -18.10
CA ILE A 11 -37.62 4.04 -17.43
C ILE A 11 -37.26 3.85 -15.96
N VAL A 12 -37.94 2.96 -15.22
CA VAL A 12 -37.65 2.70 -13.81
C VAL A 12 -36.26 2.10 -13.63
N VAL A 13 -35.89 1.10 -14.43
CA VAL A 13 -34.54 0.52 -14.44
C VAL A 13 -33.51 1.58 -14.82
N GLY A 14 -33.80 2.41 -15.83
CA GLY A 14 -32.92 3.51 -16.24
C GLY A 14 -32.74 4.56 -15.14
N VAL A 15 -33.81 4.98 -14.46
CA VAL A 15 -33.77 5.93 -13.34
C VAL A 15 -33.06 5.32 -12.13
N CYS A 16 -33.29 4.05 -11.80
CA CYS A 16 -32.57 3.35 -10.73
C CYS A 16 -31.08 3.18 -11.03
N LEU A 17 -30.72 2.86 -12.27
CA LEU A 17 -29.31 2.78 -12.68
C LEU A 17 -28.65 4.16 -12.67
N LEU A 18 -29.35 5.21 -13.10
CA LEU A 18 -28.88 6.59 -13.03
C LEU A 18 -28.70 7.03 -11.57
N SER A 19 -29.67 6.78 -10.69
CA SER A 19 -29.58 7.20 -9.29
C SER A 19 -28.51 6.45 -8.50
N VAL A 20 -28.26 5.17 -8.79
CA VAL A 20 -27.12 4.41 -8.24
C VAL A 20 -25.79 4.93 -8.82
N ALA A 21 -25.74 5.25 -10.11
CA ALA A 21 -24.54 5.79 -10.76
C ALA A 21 -24.18 7.22 -10.33
N THR A 22 -25.14 7.98 -9.78
CA THR A 22 -24.94 9.35 -9.26
C THR A 22 -24.99 9.43 -7.74
N HIS A 23 -25.15 8.31 -7.03
CA HIS A 23 -25.17 8.33 -5.57
C HIS A 23 -23.77 8.59 -5.03
N HIS A 24 -23.64 9.60 -4.18
CA HIS A 24 -22.43 9.87 -3.42
C HIS A 24 -22.78 9.83 -1.94
N ALA A 25 -21.92 9.23 -1.13
CA ALA A 25 -22.10 9.22 0.31
C ALA A 25 -22.07 10.65 0.88
N SER A 26 -22.53 10.86 2.12
CA SER A 26 -22.36 12.18 2.74
C SER A 26 -20.88 12.44 3.02
N PRO A 27 -20.32 13.62 2.66
CA PRO A 27 -18.92 13.93 2.95
C PRO A 27 -18.66 13.95 4.45
N ARG A 28 -17.41 13.74 4.86
CA ARG A 28 -16.99 13.72 6.26
C ARG A 28 -15.81 14.66 6.48
N SER A 29 -15.78 15.29 7.65
CA SER A 29 -14.66 16.13 8.05
C SER A 29 -13.48 15.29 8.55
N PRO A 30 -12.23 15.72 8.33
CA PRO A 30 -11.07 15.05 8.89
C PRO A 30 -11.13 14.97 10.42
N VAL A 31 -10.76 13.81 10.97
CA VAL A 31 -10.62 13.63 12.42
C VAL A 31 -9.13 13.61 12.76
N VAL A 32 -8.70 14.51 13.63
CA VAL A 32 -7.33 14.50 14.15
C VAL A 32 -7.21 13.36 15.16
N LYS A 33 -6.21 12.49 14.97
CA LYS A 33 -5.93 11.36 15.87
C LYS A 33 -4.52 11.46 16.42
N GLU A 34 -4.38 11.09 17.69
CA GLU A 34 -3.07 10.96 18.34
C GLU A 34 -2.25 9.79 17.74
N LYS A 35 -2.93 8.68 17.42
CA LYS A 35 -2.33 7.47 16.85
C LYS A 35 -3.01 7.10 15.54
N MET A 36 -2.21 6.70 14.55
CA MET A 36 -2.70 6.31 13.23
C MET A 36 -3.66 5.12 13.27
N GLN A 37 -4.68 5.15 12.43
CA GLN A 37 -5.64 4.05 12.25
C GLN A 37 -5.87 3.87 10.75
N GLY A 38 -5.05 3.02 10.14
CA GLY A 38 -5.01 2.83 8.70
C GLY A 38 -5.62 1.52 8.21
N ILE A 39 -5.74 1.44 6.89
CA ILE A 39 -6.14 0.23 6.21
C ILE A 39 -5.48 0.19 4.83
N TRP A 40 -5.03 -0.98 4.42
CA TRP A 40 -4.49 -1.18 3.07
C TRP A 40 -5.59 -1.64 2.12
N MET A 41 -5.54 -1.09 0.91
CA MET A 41 -6.34 -1.52 -0.24
C MET A 41 -5.39 -1.92 -1.36
N THR A 42 -5.59 -3.13 -1.87
CA THR A 42 -4.80 -3.70 -2.97
C THR A 42 -5.12 -2.99 -4.28
N ASN A 43 -4.23 -3.16 -5.27
CA ASN A 43 -4.41 -2.53 -6.57
C ASN A 43 -5.64 -3.06 -7.31
N VAL A 44 -5.98 -4.35 -7.15
CA VAL A 44 -7.17 -4.97 -7.76
C VAL A 44 -8.45 -4.31 -7.25
N ALA A 45 -8.57 -4.10 -5.95
CA ALA A 45 -9.77 -3.47 -5.41
C ALA A 45 -9.85 -2.00 -5.78
N THR A 46 -8.73 -1.29 -5.68
CA THR A 46 -8.67 0.12 -6.04
C THR A 46 -9.06 0.30 -7.51
N ALA A 47 -8.53 -0.54 -8.40
CA ALA A 47 -8.90 -0.56 -9.82
C ALA A 47 -10.36 -0.96 -10.06
N PHE A 48 -10.91 -1.93 -9.34
CA PHE A 48 -12.32 -2.29 -9.54
C PHE A 48 -13.27 -1.18 -9.05
N LEU A 49 -12.99 -0.65 -7.87
CA LEU A 49 -13.89 0.26 -7.16
C LEU A 49 -13.90 1.66 -7.77
N HIS A 50 -12.80 2.15 -8.34
CA HIS A 50 -12.74 3.52 -8.87
C HIS A 50 -13.69 3.78 -10.05
N HIS A 51 -14.16 2.73 -10.72
CA HIS A 51 -15.14 2.82 -11.80
C HIS A 51 -16.58 2.97 -11.31
N THR A 52 -16.79 3.03 -9.99
CA THR A 52 -18.10 2.96 -9.36
C THR A 52 -18.21 3.97 -8.23
N THR A 53 -19.44 4.31 -7.86
CA THR A 53 -19.75 5.06 -6.64
C THR A 53 -19.42 4.28 -5.36
N PHE A 54 -19.15 2.97 -5.46
CA PHE A 54 -18.78 2.15 -4.30
C PHE A 54 -17.48 2.57 -3.64
N LEU A 55 -16.48 3.08 -4.38
CA LEU A 55 -15.22 3.51 -3.76
C LEU A 55 -15.50 4.58 -2.68
N ASP A 56 -16.36 5.52 -3.01
CA ASP A 56 -16.76 6.60 -2.14
C ASP A 56 -17.57 6.11 -0.93
N GLU A 57 -18.54 5.21 -1.12
CA GLU A 57 -19.29 4.58 -0.02
C GLU A 57 -18.36 3.79 0.92
N ILE A 58 -17.39 3.07 0.38
CA ILE A 58 -16.41 2.31 1.15
C ILE A 58 -15.59 3.25 2.01
N LEU A 59 -15.06 4.32 1.42
CA LEU A 59 -14.27 5.33 2.14
C LEU A 59 -15.10 6.05 3.20
N HIS A 60 -16.39 6.30 2.92
CA HIS A 60 -17.32 6.82 3.92
C HIS A 60 -17.46 5.89 5.12
N HIS A 61 -17.66 4.58 4.88
CA HIS A 61 -17.76 3.60 5.95
C HIS A 61 -16.46 3.40 6.72
N LEU A 62 -15.31 3.51 6.06
CA LEU A 62 -14.01 3.47 6.72
C LEU A 62 -13.84 4.68 7.66
N SER A 63 -14.18 5.87 7.19
CA SER A 63 -14.17 7.09 8.00
C SER A 63 -15.17 7.03 9.17
N LEU A 64 -16.34 6.42 8.99
CA LEU A 64 -17.30 6.14 10.06
C LEU A 64 -16.77 5.13 11.09
N SER A 65 -16.03 4.13 10.62
CA SER A 65 -15.44 3.08 11.45
C SER A 65 -14.20 3.58 12.21
N GLY A 66 -13.82 4.84 12.03
CA GLY A 66 -12.74 5.49 12.75
C GLY A 66 -11.37 5.34 12.08
N TYR A 67 -11.26 4.84 10.85
CA TYR A 67 -9.98 4.95 10.13
C TYR A 67 -9.68 6.42 9.80
N ASP A 68 -8.43 6.83 9.88
CA ASP A 68 -7.98 8.19 9.51
C ASP A 68 -7.25 8.23 8.16
N ARG A 69 -6.85 7.06 7.64
CA ARG A 69 -6.03 6.95 6.42
C ARG A 69 -6.26 5.65 5.67
N VAL A 70 -5.88 5.68 4.41
CA VAL A 70 -5.91 4.52 3.51
C VAL A 70 -4.64 4.48 2.68
N TYR A 71 -4.05 3.29 2.56
CA TYR A 71 -2.88 3.01 1.74
C TYR A 71 -3.32 2.25 0.48
N PHE A 72 -3.25 2.88 -0.67
CA PHE A 72 -3.69 2.29 -1.95
C PHE A 72 -2.48 1.73 -2.69
N SER A 73 -2.43 0.42 -2.95
CA SER A 73 -1.38 -0.15 -3.80
C SER A 73 -1.51 0.41 -5.20
N VAL A 74 -0.54 1.22 -5.60
CA VAL A 74 -0.54 1.95 -6.88
C VAL A 74 0.61 1.54 -7.78
N TYR A 75 1.60 0.83 -7.24
CA TYR A 75 2.71 0.22 -7.95
C TYR A 75 2.84 -1.21 -7.40
N GLY A 76 2.41 -2.20 -8.18
CA GLY A 76 2.34 -3.56 -7.70
C GLY A 76 2.09 -4.58 -8.79
N LEU A 77 1.53 -5.72 -8.40
CA LEU A 77 1.28 -6.85 -9.30
C LEU A 77 0.46 -6.42 -10.52
N LYS A 78 1.00 -6.60 -11.74
CA LYS A 78 0.38 -6.24 -13.04
C LYS A 78 0.29 -4.74 -13.36
N GLY A 79 1.03 -3.88 -12.65
CA GLY A 79 1.36 -2.52 -13.08
C GLY A 79 0.94 -1.40 -12.13
N THR A 80 0.56 -0.26 -12.70
CA THR A 80 0.35 1.01 -11.99
C THR A 80 -1.10 1.50 -12.00
N LEU A 81 -1.48 2.29 -11.00
CA LEU A 81 -2.81 2.94 -10.91
C LEU A 81 -2.78 4.44 -11.22
N TYR A 82 -1.71 4.92 -11.81
CA TYR A 82 -1.53 6.29 -12.28
C TYR A 82 -0.98 6.29 -13.72
N PRO A 83 -1.20 7.36 -14.50
CA PRO A 83 -0.60 7.49 -15.82
C PRO A 83 0.93 7.53 -15.71
N THR A 84 1.59 6.67 -16.47
CA THR A 84 3.04 6.63 -16.60
C THR A 84 3.41 6.28 -18.04
N SER A 85 4.59 6.71 -18.50
CA SER A 85 5.15 6.34 -19.79
C SER A 85 5.59 4.87 -19.86
N ASP A 86 5.79 4.22 -18.70
CA ASP A 86 6.25 2.84 -18.62
C ASP A 86 5.07 1.85 -18.68
N SER A 87 4.95 1.20 -19.83
CA SER A 87 3.67 0.69 -20.35
C SER A 87 3.27 -0.72 -19.92
N SER A 88 3.81 -1.27 -18.81
CA SER A 88 3.52 -2.65 -18.42
C SER A 88 2.20 -2.83 -17.64
N THR A 89 1.35 -1.80 -17.61
CA THR A 89 0.12 -1.82 -16.82
C THR A 89 -0.99 -2.58 -17.55
N HIS A 90 -1.54 -3.60 -16.89
CA HIS A 90 -2.64 -4.37 -17.41
C HIS A 90 -3.87 -3.47 -17.65
N PHE A 91 -4.48 -3.55 -18.84
CA PHE A 91 -5.61 -2.70 -19.24
C PHE A 91 -6.76 -2.67 -18.23
N LEU A 92 -7.09 -3.81 -17.61
CA LEU A 92 -8.15 -3.86 -16.58
C LEU A 92 -7.83 -3.10 -15.30
N LEU A 93 -6.55 -2.91 -14.96
CA LEU A 93 -6.17 -2.12 -13.79
C LEU A 93 -6.23 -0.62 -14.09
N ARG A 94 -5.86 -0.23 -15.31
CA ARG A 94 -5.90 1.15 -15.77
C ARG A 94 -6.29 1.22 -17.24
N PRO A 95 -7.59 1.37 -17.55
CA PRO A 95 -8.02 1.65 -18.91
C PRO A 95 -7.38 2.96 -19.44
N PRO A 96 -7.27 3.13 -20.76
CA PRO A 96 -6.74 4.36 -21.35
C PRO A 96 -7.44 5.61 -20.79
N LEU A 97 -6.64 6.65 -20.53
CA LEU A 97 -7.10 7.95 -20.03
C LEU A 97 -7.67 7.95 -18.59
N THR A 98 -7.64 6.82 -17.86
CA THR A 98 -8.05 6.79 -16.45
C THR A 98 -6.87 7.04 -15.51
N ASN A 99 -7.20 7.54 -14.31
CA ASN A 99 -6.27 7.70 -13.20
C ASN A 99 -6.96 7.24 -11.90
N PRO A 100 -6.98 5.91 -11.63
CA PRO A 100 -7.59 5.36 -10.42
C PRO A 100 -7.06 5.99 -9.13
N LEU A 101 -5.75 6.27 -9.06
CA LEU A 101 -5.14 6.95 -7.90
C LEU A 101 -5.75 8.34 -7.67
N LYS A 102 -5.98 9.12 -8.72
CA LYS A 102 -6.62 10.43 -8.60
C LYS A 102 -8.03 10.33 -8.02
N ALA A 103 -8.83 9.37 -8.48
CA ALA A 103 -10.17 9.13 -7.93
C ALA A 103 -10.10 8.72 -6.46
N ALA A 104 -9.20 7.80 -6.11
CA ALA A 104 -8.99 7.37 -4.72
C ALA A 104 -8.60 8.52 -3.78
N VAL A 105 -7.74 9.43 -4.25
CA VAL A 105 -7.34 10.62 -3.49
C VAL A 105 -8.52 11.58 -3.31
N GLN A 106 -9.29 11.84 -4.36
CA GLN A 106 -10.45 12.74 -4.32
C GLN A 106 -11.50 12.25 -3.32
N GLU A 107 -11.92 10.99 -3.43
CA GLU A 107 -12.94 10.43 -2.55
C GLU A 107 -12.42 10.29 -1.11
N SER A 108 -11.14 9.95 -0.91
CA SER A 108 -10.57 9.89 0.45
C SER A 108 -10.64 11.25 1.15
N ARG A 109 -10.22 12.32 0.47
CA ARG A 109 -10.27 13.68 1.03
C ARG A 109 -11.70 14.14 1.29
N ARG A 110 -12.63 13.77 0.41
CA ARG A 110 -14.07 14.02 0.59
C ARG A 110 -14.64 13.36 1.84
N GLN A 111 -14.07 12.21 2.24
CA GLN A 111 -14.45 11.47 3.44
C GLN A 111 -13.56 11.78 4.65
N GLY A 112 -12.73 12.82 4.59
CA GLY A 112 -11.86 13.23 5.68
C GLY A 112 -10.72 12.25 5.97
N LEU A 113 -10.43 11.34 5.03
CA LEU A 113 -9.34 10.37 5.12
C LEU A 113 -8.07 10.92 4.49
N LYS A 114 -6.93 10.44 4.97
CA LYS A 114 -5.60 10.71 4.43
C LYS A 114 -5.23 9.63 3.40
N PRO A 115 -5.17 9.95 2.09
CA PRO A 115 -4.79 8.99 1.07
C PRO A 115 -3.27 8.88 0.94
N TYR A 116 -2.76 7.65 0.93
CA TYR A 116 -1.37 7.33 0.68
C TYR A 116 -1.24 6.50 -0.60
N ALA A 117 -0.28 6.85 -1.44
CA ALA A 117 0.14 6.03 -2.56
C ALA A 117 1.11 4.95 -2.06
N TRP A 118 0.69 3.69 -2.06
CA TRP A 118 1.49 2.56 -1.58
C TRP A 118 2.25 1.89 -2.73
N PHE A 119 3.56 1.89 -2.60
CA PHE A 119 4.54 1.36 -3.54
C PHE A 119 4.87 -0.10 -3.18
N GLU A 120 3.86 -0.97 -3.28
CA GLU A 120 3.86 -2.36 -2.82
C GLU A 120 5.04 -3.18 -3.33
N TYR A 121 5.34 -3.14 -4.63
CA TYR A 121 6.40 -3.99 -5.19
C TYR A 121 7.82 -3.46 -4.94
N GLY A 122 8.00 -2.18 -4.60
CA GLY A 122 9.34 -1.63 -4.35
C GLY A 122 10.35 -1.95 -5.46
N MET A 123 11.39 -2.70 -5.10
CA MET A 123 12.47 -3.15 -6.00
C MET A 123 12.18 -4.51 -6.66
N MET A 124 11.12 -5.20 -6.23
CA MET A 124 10.72 -6.52 -6.73
C MET A 124 9.90 -6.39 -8.02
N LEU A 125 10.12 -7.30 -8.94
CA LEU A 125 9.29 -7.56 -10.12
C LEU A 125 9.04 -9.06 -10.27
N TYR A 126 8.03 -9.44 -11.04
CA TYR A 126 7.87 -10.83 -11.47
C TYR A 126 8.67 -11.09 -12.77
N PRO A 127 9.16 -12.31 -13.05
CA PRO A 127 10.06 -12.58 -14.18
C PRO A 127 9.48 -12.20 -15.56
N GLY A 128 8.16 -12.29 -15.73
CA GLY A 128 7.46 -11.89 -16.95
C GLY A 128 7.13 -10.40 -17.06
N ASN A 129 7.64 -9.55 -16.17
CA ASN A 129 7.39 -8.11 -16.22
C ASN A 129 8.11 -7.50 -17.44
N ALA A 130 7.46 -6.56 -18.14
CA ALA A 130 8.02 -5.97 -19.36
C ALA A 130 9.34 -5.22 -19.11
N ILE A 131 9.51 -4.59 -17.95
CA ILE A 131 10.78 -3.94 -17.56
C ILE A 131 11.87 -4.99 -17.36
N ALA A 132 11.57 -6.06 -16.63
CA ALA A 132 12.52 -7.17 -16.40
C ALA A 132 12.96 -7.85 -17.71
N GLN A 133 12.04 -8.01 -18.67
CA GLN A 133 12.35 -8.59 -19.99
C GLN A 133 13.16 -7.65 -20.88
N LYS A 134 12.85 -6.35 -20.84
CA LYS A 134 13.51 -5.34 -21.69
C LYS A 134 14.89 -4.97 -21.17
N HIS A 135 15.07 -4.97 -19.86
CA HIS A 135 16.29 -4.54 -19.17
C HIS A 135 16.82 -5.65 -18.23
N PRO A 136 17.25 -6.81 -18.76
CA PRO A 136 17.80 -7.88 -17.93
C PRO A 136 19.11 -7.48 -17.23
N ASP A 137 19.79 -6.45 -17.73
CA ASP A 137 20.97 -5.81 -17.17
C ASP A 137 20.68 -4.97 -15.91
N TRP A 138 19.41 -4.56 -15.70
CA TRP A 138 18.98 -3.87 -14.48
C TRP A 138 18.76 -4.82 -13.30
N LEU A 139 18.78 -6.14 -13.54
CA LEU A 139 18.44 -7.14 -12.53
C LEU A 139 19.67 -7.60 -11.75
N LEU A 140 19.47 -7.76 -10.45
CA LEU A 140 20.47 -8.38 -9.57
C LEU A 140 20.69 -9.85 -9.94
N LYS A 141 21.91 -10.32 -9.65
CA LYS A 141 22.34 -11.71 -9.85
C LYS A 141 22.98 -12.24 -8.58
N THR A 142 22.72 -13.51 -8.26
CA THR A 142 23.44 -14.21 -7.20
C THR A 142 24.89 -14.45 -7.60
N VAL A 143 25.71 -14.99 -6.70
CA VAL A 143 27.10 -15.34 -7.00
C VAL A 143 27.21 -16.45 -8.06
N GLU A 144 26.18 -17.30 -8.16
CA GLU A 144 26.03 -18.33 -9.20
C GLU A 144 25.50 -17.75 -10.53
N GLY A 145 25.12 -16.47 -10.55
CA GLY A 145 24.61 -15.79 -11.75
C GLY A 145 23.10 -15.86 -11.93
N GLU A 146 22.36 -16.40 -10.96
CA GLU A 146 20.90 -16.53 -11.03
C GLU A 146 20.21 -15.19 -10.76
N THR A 147 19.17 -14.86 -11.55
CA THR A 147 18.39 -13.62 -11.38
C THR A 147 17.10 -13.82 -10.58
N VAL A 148 16.64 -15.06 -10.45
CA VAL A 148 15.36 -15.39 -9.81
C VAL A 148 15.60 -15.85 -8.38
N GLU A 149 14.92 -15.21 -7.43
CA GLU A 149 14.90 -15.57 -6.02
C GLU A 149 13.44 -15.65 -5.57
N ASP A 150 13.05 -16.72 -4.87
CA ASP A 150 11.65 -16.93 -4.41
C ASP A 150 10.58 -16.65 -5.51
N GLY A 151 10.86 -17.06 -6.74
CA GLY A 151 9.97 -16.89 -7.89
C GLY A 151 9.89 -15.47 -8.48
N ASN A 152 10.68 -14.51 -7.97
CA ASN A 152 10.68 -13.10 -8.39
C ASN A 152 12.09 -12.64 -8.81
N VAL A 153 12.17 -11.44 -9.38
CA VAL A 153 13.44 -10.79 -9.75
C VAL A 153 13.54 -9.42 -9.07
N TRP A 154 14.76 -8.94 -8.82
CA TRP A 154 14.97 -7.65 -8.15
C TRP A 154 15.78 -6.71 -9.02
N LEU A 155 15.31 -5.46 -9.09
CA LEU A 155 16.05 -4.36 -9.67
C LEU A 155 17.26 -4.00 -8.78
N ASP A 156 18.39 -3.68 -9.41
CA ASP A 156 19.60 -3.25 -8.71
C ASP A 156 19.47 -1.78 -8.25
N PRO A 157 19.40 -1.49 -6.94
CA PRO A 157 19.30 -0.11 -6.44
C PRO A 157 20.53 0.76 -6.77
N ALA A 158 21.68 0.15 -7.09
CA ALA A 158 22.88 0.88 -7.51
C ALA A 158 22.85 1.27 -8.99
N HIS A 159 22.00 0.65 -9.81
CA HIS A 159 21.98 0.89 -11.25
C HIS A 159 21.37 2.27 -11.56
N PRO A 160 22.08 3.19 -12.24
CA PRO A 160 21.61 4.57 -12.43
C PRO A 160 20.25 4.66 -13.11
N GLU A 161 20.01 3.87 -14.16
CA GLU A 161 18.72 3.89 -14.87
C GLU A 161 17.57 3.31 -14.03
N VAL A 162 17.85 2.40 -13.09
CA VAL A 162 16.85 1.92 -12.13
C VAL A 162 16.47 3.04 -11.18
N GLN A 163 17.44 3.84 -10.72
CA GLN A 163 17.15 5.00 -9.86
C GLN A 163 16.26 6.00 -10.60
N GLU A 164 16.58 6.32 -11.86
CA GLU A 164 15.75 7.24 -12.67
C GLU A 164 14.36 6.67 -12.96
N TYR A 165 14.26 5.37 -13.23
CA TYR A 165 12.99 4.67 -13.37
C TYR A 165 12.12 4.84 -12.12
N ILE A 166 12.67 4.56 -10.93
CA ILE A 166 11.93 4.72 -9.66
C ILE A 166 11.54 6.19 -9.43
N LEU A 167 12.45 7.14 -9.62
CA LEU A 167 12.14 8.57 -9.46
C LEU A 167 11.07 9.05 -10.45
N GLY A 168 11.04 8.49 -11.67
CA GLY A 168 9.99 8.73 -12.66
C GLY A 168 8.60 8.31 -12.17
N HIS A 169 8.50 7.11 -11.57
CA HIS A 169 7.24 6.66 -10.95
C HIS A 169 6.81 7.56 -9.79
N ILE A 170 7.75 7.98 -8.94
CA ILE A 170 7.47 8.94 -7.88
C ILE A 170 6.95 10.26 -8.46
N ASP A 171 7.54 10.75 -9.54
CA ASP A 171 7.09 11.97 -10.22
C ASP A 171 5.69 11.85 -10.80
N ASP A 172 5.36 10.72 -11.40
CA ASP A 172 4.02 10.44 -11.91
C ASP A 172 2.98 10.39 -10.79
N ILE A 173 3.31 9.79 -9.64
CA ILE A 173 2.47 9.78 -8.44
C ILE A 173 2.25 11.21 -7.93
N LEU A 174 3.30 12.02 -7.84
CA LEU A 174 3.25 13.40 -7.30
C LEU A 174 2.48 14.40 -8.19
N LYS A 175 2.14 14.02 -9.43
CA LYS A 175 1.18 14.78 -10.25
C LYS A 175 -0.24 14.73 -9.66
N VAL A 176 -0.57 13.70 -8.87
CA VAL A 176 -1.86 13.60 -8.17
C VAL A 176 -1.84 14.45 -6.90
N LYS A 177 -2.55 15.59 -6.94
CA LYS A 177 -2.66 16.51 -5.80
C LYS A 177 -3.62 15.97 -4.74
N GLY A 178 -3.30 16.23 -3.47
CA GLY A 178 -4.12 15.80 -2.33
C GLY A 178 -3.63 14.52 -1.66
N LEU A 179 -2.55 13.89 -2.11
CA LEU A 179 -1.90 12.82 -1.34
C LEU A 179 -1.44 13.35 0.03
N GLU A 180 -1.60 12.53 1.07
CA GLU A 180 -0.96 12.77 2.38
C GLU A 180 0.49 12.27 2.35
N GLY A 181 0.72 11.14 1.71
CA GLY A 181 2.02 10.49 1.69
C GLY A 181 2.21 9.48 0.58
N ILE A 182 3.44 9.00 0.49
CA ILE A 182 3.83 7.81 -0.27
C ILE A 182 4.32 6.79 0.75
N GLN A 183 3.83 5.56 0.68
CA GLN A 183 4.29 4.47 1.52
C GLN A 183 5.14 3.50 0.73
N LEU A 184 6.37 3.27 1.18
CA LEU A 184 7.24 2.19 0.74
C LEU A 184 6.89 0.90 1.49
N ASP A 185 7.05 -0.25 0.85
CA ASP A 185 6.63 -1.55 1.39
C ASP A 185 7.80 -2.39 1.94
N ASP A 186 7.54 -3.62 2.38
CA ASP A 186 8.61 -4.55 2.75
C ASP A 186 9.39 -5.08 1.55
N HIS A 187 8.86 -4.91 0.32
CA HIS A 187 9.60 -5.13 -0.93
C HIS A 187 10.49 -3.94 -1.35
N TRP A 188 10.50 -2.83 -0.61
CA TRP A 188 11.56 -1.82 -0.72
C TRP A 188 12.85 -2.34 -0.07
N ALA A 189 13.37 -3.42 -0.65
CA ALA A 189 14.34 -4.31 -0.05
C ALA A 189 15.06 -5.14 -1.11
N VAL A 190 16.19 -5.75 -0.73
CA VAL A 190 17.00 -6.61 -1.61
C VAL A 190 17.32 -7.93 -0.92
N PRO A 191 16.83 -9.09 -1.40
CA PRO A 191 17.12 -10.40 -0.83
C PRO A 191 18.62 -10.62 -0.62
N LYS A 192 18.96 -11.28 0.49
CA LYS A 192 20.36 -11.52 0.88
C LYS A 192 21.11 -12.40 -0.12
N ALA A 193 20.39 -13.22 -0.90
CA ALA A 193 20.93 -14.02 -1.98
C ALA A 193 21.68 -13.18 -3.05
N PHE A 194 21.30 -11.92 -3.24
CA PHE A 194 21.93 -11.00 -4.20
C PHE A 194 23.11 -10.19 -3.62
N GLY A 195 23.48 -10.46 -2.36
CA GLY A 195 24.63 -9.84 -1.71
C GLY A 195 24.30 -9.14 -0.39
N ASN A 196 25.35 -8.69 0.30
CA ASN A 196 25.29 -8.27 1.69
C ASN A 196 25.45 -6.74 1.87
N SER A 197 26.62 -6.28 2.34
CA SER A 197 26.85 -4.89 2.73
C SER A 197 26.67 -3.90 1.59
N ASN A 198 27.13 -4.25 0.39
CA ASN A 198 27.03 -3.37 -0.79
C ASN A 198 25.57 -3.11 -1.17
N GLN A 199 24.73 -4.16 -1.17
CA GLN A 199 23.30 -4.02 -1.49
C GLN A 199 22.53 -3.24 -0.43
N ARG A 200 22.86 -3.43 0.86
CA ARG A 200 22.29 -2.62 1.94
C ARG A 200 22.63 -1.13 1.78
N GLN A 201 23.89 -0.81 1.47
CA GLN A 201 24.32 0.57 1.28
C GLN A 201 23.68 1.19 0.03
N ALA A 202 23.61 0.44 -1.07
CA ALA A 202 22.98 0.89 -2.30
C ALA A 202 21.49 1.19 -2.08
N LEU A 203 20.76 0.29 -1.39
CA LEU A 203 19.36 0.51 -1.04
C LEU A 203 19.18 1.74 -0.13
N THR A 204 20.03 1.91 0.89
CA THR A 204 20.00 3.09 1.77
C THR A 204 20.22 4.39 0.98
N THR A 205 21.17 4.38 0.05
CA THR A 205 21.48 5.52 -0.82
C THR A 205 20.29 5.86 -1.73
N LEU A 206 19.64 4.85 -2.30
CA LEU A 206 18.42 5.03 -3.07
C LEU A 206 17.27 5.58 -2.22
N THR A 207 17.07 5.06 -1.00
CA THR A 207 16.06 5.57 -0.05
C THR A 207 16.28 7.05 0.24
N GLN A 208 17.52 7.46 0.53
CA GLN A 208 17.87 8.87 0.74
C GLN A 208 17.56 9.72 -0.50
N LYS A 209 17.88 9.22 -1.71
CA LYS A 209 17.61 9.90 -2.98
C LYS A 209 16.09 10.11 -3.17
N VAL A 210 15.30 9.05 -2.96
CA VAL A 210 13.83 9.09 -3.05
C VAL A 210 13.23 10.04 -2.02
N TYR A 211 13.65 9.96 -0.75
CA TYR A 211 13.18 10.84 0.31
C TYR A 211 13.44 12.31 -0.05
N SER A 212 14.69 12.63 -0.41
CA SER A 212 15.10 14.00 -0.77
C SER A 212 14.31 14.52 -1.98
N HIS A 213 14.09 13.66 -2.98
CA HIS A 213 13.33 13.98 -4.18
C HIS A 213 11.86 14.29 -3.88
N ILE A 214 11.22 13.48 -3.02
CA ILE A 214 9.84 13.73 -2.55
C ILE A 214 9.78 15.05 -1.78
N LYS A 215 10.67 15.27 -0.81
CA LYS A 215 10.68 16.47 0.03
C LYS A 215 10.96 17.75 -0.76
N ALA A 216 11.81 17.69 -1.77
CA ALA A 216 12.05 18.82 -2.67
C ALA A 216 10.80 19.24 -3.45
N LYS A 217 9.92 18.29 -3.79
CA LYS A 217 8.67 18.55 -4.53
C LYS A 217 7.51 18.91 -3.62
N ASN A 218 7.45 18.31 -2.43
CA ASN A 218 6.50 18.64 -1.39
C ASN A 218 7.05 18.23 -0.02
N SER A 219 7.52 19.22 0.75
CA SER A 219 8.13 18.99 2.06
C SER A 219 7.14 18.48 3.12
N GLN A 220 5.84 18.67 2.90
CA GLN A 220 4.76 18.23 3.80
C GLN A 220 4.31 16.79 3.54
N LEU A 221 4.74 16.19 2.43
CA LEU A 221 4.29 14.86 2.02
C LEU A 221 5.01 13.81 2.87
N VAL A 222 4.26 12.91 3.50
CA VAL A 222 4.81 11.89 4.40
C VAL A 222 5.44 10.77 3.59
N VAL A 223 6.68 10.40 3.91
CA VAL A 223 7.33 9.18 3.43
C VAL A 223 7.15 8.10 4.50
N SER A 224 6.14 7.25 4.30
CA SER A 224 5.83 6.13 5.19
C SER A 224 6.57 4.88 4.73
N LEU A 225 6.90 3.97 5.64
CA LEU A 225 7.45 2.65 5.32
C LEU A 225 6.67 1.57 6.08
N SER A 226 6.36 0.46 5.41
CA SER A 226 5.70 -0.71 5.99
C SER A 226 6.65 -1.92 6.00
N PRO A 227 7.62 -2.02 6.92
CA PRO A 227 8.64 -3.04 6.87
C PRO A 227 8.26 -4.31 7.68
N ASN A 228 9.01 -5.38 7.46
CA ASN A 228 9.06 -6.52 8.38
C ASN A 228 9.81 -6.16 9.69
N PRO A 229 9.69 -6.97 10.78
CA PRO A 229 10.51 -6.85 11.98
C PRO A 229 12.00 -6.71 11.66
N TYR A 230 12.68 -5.76 12.31
CA TYR A 230 14.01 -5.28 11.91
C TYR A 230 15.04 -6.39 11.66
N ASN A 231 15.19 -7.32 12.61
CA ASN A 231 16.15 -8.42 12.47
C ASN A 231 15.87 -9.28 11.25
N PHE A 232 14.60 -9.54 10.93
CA PHE A 232 14.22 -10.26 9.72
C PHE A 232 14.52 -9.43 8.47
N ALA A 233 14.08 -8.17 8.43
CA ALA A 233 14.27 -7.26 7.31
C ALA A 233 15.75 -7.13 6.91
N VAL A 234 16.64 -6.96 7.91
CA VAL A 234 18.08 -6.79 7.70
C VAL A 234 18.79 -8.10 7.33
N SER A 235 18.41 -9.21 7.96
CA SER A 235 19.07 -10.50 7.75
C SER A 235 18.65 -11.19 6.45
N LYS A 236 17.40 -10.99 6.02
CA LYS A 236 16.84 -11.62 4.82
C LYS A 236 16.81 -10.71 3.60
N TYR A 237 16.64 -9.40 3.79
CA TYR A 237 16.34 -8.49 2.68
C TYR A 237 17.15 -7.18 2.68
N ASN A 238 18.25 -7.10 3.43
CA ASN A 238 19.11 -5.91 3.44
C ASN A 238 18.39 -4.57 3.76
N GLN A 239 17.16 -4.61 4.28
CA GLN A 239 16.34 -3.42 4.54
C GLN A 239 16.65 -2.90 5.94
N ASP A 240 17.59 -1.96 6.02
CA ASP A 240 18.11 -1.35 7.26
C ASP A 240 17.27 -0.17 7.73
N TRP A 241 15.98 -0.44 7.98
CA TRP A 241 14.99 0.61 8.16
C TRP A 241 15.10 1.36 9.49
N LEU A 242 15.70 0.79 10.54
CA LEU A 242 15.95 1.56 11.78
C LEU A 242 16.99 2.63 11.54
N SER A 243 18.06 2.32 10.82
CA SER A 243 19.06 3.30 10.41
C SER A 243 18.42 4.42 9.57
N TRP A 244 17.45 4.11 8.72
CA TRP A 244 16.71 5.10 7.94
C TRP A 244 15.83 6.02 8.80
N VAL A 245 15.23 5.48 9.85
CA VAL A 245 14.47 6.26 10.84
C VAL A 245 15.40 7.19 11.62
N GLU A 246 16.55 6.70 12.10
CA GLU A 246 17.55 7.50 12.83
C GLU A 246 18.16 8.61 11.96
N GLN A 247 18.33 8.36 10.66
CA GLN A 247 18.79 9.35 9.68
C GLN A 247 17.70 10.35 9.26
N GLY A 248 16.45 10.14 9.67
CA GLY A 248 15.32 11.00 9.31
C GLY A 248 14.90 10.91 7.85
N ILE A 249 15.09 9.76 7.19
CA ILE A 249 14.75 9.54 5.78
C ILE A 249 13.51 8.65 5.58
N VAL A 250 12.74 8.50 6.65
CA VAL A 250 11.40 7.93 6.74
C VAL A 250 10.68 8.73 7.82
N ASP A 251 9.43 9.13 7.57
CA ASP A 251 8.65 9.96 8.49
C ASP A 251 7.65 9.15 9.33
N GLU A 252 7.41 7.89 8.97
CA GLU A 252 6.39 7.05 9.57
C GLU A 252 6.68 5.56 9.35
N ILE A 253 6.43 4.73 10.37
CA ILE A 253 6.56 3.27 10.28
C ILE A 253 5.22 2.59 10.53
N VAL A 254 4.85 1.65 9.65
CA VAL A 254 3.75 0.72 9.87
C VAL A 254 4.28 -0.71 9.86
N LEU A 255 4.71 -1.20 11.01
CA LEU A 255 5.42 -2.47 11.13
C LEU A 255 4.51 -3.67 10.85
N GLN A 256 4.87 -4.54 9.90
CA GLN A 256 4.09 -5.72 9.56
C GLN A 256 4.25 -6.84 10.61
N VAL A 257 3.23 -7.06 11.44
CA VAL A 257 3.23 -8.07 12.51
C VAL A 257 2.09 -9.04 12.31
N TYR A 258 2.24 -9.91 11.32
CA TYR A 258 1.22 -10.89 10.97
C TYR A 258 1.36 -12.15 11.83
N ARG A 259 0.63 -12.18 12.95
CA ARG A 259 0.64 -13.28 13.93
C ARG A 259 -0.79 -13.80 14.19
N PRO A 260 -0.97 -15.08 14.57
CA PRO A 260 -2.29 -15.71 14.72
C PRO A 260 -3.08 -15.25 15.93
N THR A 261 -2.43 -14.76 16.98
CA THR A 261 -3.09 -14.36 18.22
C THR A 261 -2.61 -12.98 18.70
N PRO A 262 -3.38 -12.30 19.57
CA PRO A 262 -2.94 -11.08 20.24
C PRO A 262 -1.65 -11.26 21.05
N GLU A 263 -1.51 -12.38 21.75
CA GLU A 263 -0.35 -12.66 22.61
C GLU A 263 0.92 -12.83 21.77
N ALA A 264 0.84 -13.60 20.67
CA ALA A 264 1.95 -13.78 19.75
C ALA A 264 2.35 -12.47 19.06
N MET A 265 1.36 -11.62 18.74
CA MET A 265 1.60 -10.29 18.20
C MET A 265 2.37 -9.42 19.19
N VAL A 266 1.85 -9.25 20.42
CA VAL A 266 2.50 -8.44 21.46
C VAL A 266 3.90 -8.96 21.77
N ALA A 267 4.07 -10.29 21.92
CA ALA A 267 5.37 -10.90 22.17
C ALA A 267 6.39 -10.57 21.07
N SER A 268 5.96 -10.45 19.81
CA SER A 268 6.85 -10.12 18.71
C SER A 268 7.26 -8.65 18.63
N LEU A 269 6.59 -7.73 19.35
CA LEU A 269 6.91 -6.30 19.34
C LEU A 269 8.22 -5.97 20.07
N SER A 270 8.59 -6.74 21.10
CA SER A 270 9.76 -6.46 21.94
C SER A 270 11.07 -6.45 21.14
N ASN A 271 11.19 -7.32 20.15
CA ASN A 271 12.40 -7.49 19.34
C ASN A 271 12.21 -7.03 17.88
N SER A 272 11.18 -6.24 17.60
CA SER A 272 10.86 -5.84 16.23
C SER A 272 11.54 -4.55 15.78
N GLY A 273 12.04 -3.74 16.71
CA GLY A 273 12.54 -2.39 16.46
C GLY A 273 11.47 -1.29 16.61
N ILE A 274 10.20 -1.63 16.78
CA ILE A 274 9.11 -0.62 16.85
C ILE A 274 9.27 0.35 18.02
N TYR A 275 9.76 -0.15 19.17
CA TYR A 275 10.00 0.68 20.35
C TYR A 275 11.08 1.73 20.07
N THR A 276 12.19 1.33 19.46
CA THR A 276 13.26 2.25 19.04
C THR A 276 12.72 3.28 18.04
N ALA A 277 11.98 2.85 17.02
CA ALA A 277 11.43 3.75 16.01
C ALA A 277 10.44 4.77 16.59
N SER A 278 9.68 4.37 17.63
CA SER A 278 8.68 5.24 18.26
C SER A 278 9.24 6.49 18.94
N TYR A 279 10.55 6.54 19.19
CA TYR A 279 11.23 7.75 19.67
C TYR A 279 11.43 8.82 18.60
N TYR A 280 11.43 8.42 17.32
CA TYR A 280 11.78 9.31 16.21
C TYR A 280 10.56 9.66 15.36
N VAL A 281 9.68 8.69 15.12
CA VAL A 281 8.56 8.82 14.18
C VAL A 281 7.27 8.21 14.73
N PRO A 282 6.09 8.63 14.26
CA PRO A 282 4.85 7.91 14.48
C PRO A 282 4.95 6.45 14.02
N VAL A 283 4.47 5.53 14.86
CA VAL A 283 4.48 4.09 14.57
C VAL A 283 3.08 3.48 14.65
N GLY A 284 2.84 2.52 13.76
CA GLY A 284 1.68 1.64 13.79
C GLY A 284 2.05 0.17 13.60
N VAL A 285 1.15 -0.72 13.99
CA VAL A 285 1.29 -2.18 13.78
C VAL A 285 0.33 -2.64 12.69
N GLY A 286 0.86 -3.27 11.65
CA GLY A 286 0.13 -3.94 10.59
C GLY A 286 -0.42 -5.30 11.05
N ILE A 287 -1.71 -5.51 10.87
CA ILE A 287 -2.46 -6.71 11.26
C ILE A 287 -3.06 -7.36 10.02
N SER A 288 -2.79 -8.65 9.80
CA SER A 288 -3.31 -9.36 8.62
C SER A 288 -4.72 -9.90 8.82
N ALA A 289 -5.56 -9.70 7.80
CA ALA A 289 -6.89 -10.31 7.61
C ALA A 289 -6.85 -11.46 6.56
N THR A 290 -5.67 -11.83 6.06
CA THR A 290 -5.50 -12.79 4.95
C THR A 290 -5.36 -14.24 5.43
N ARG A 291 -5.63 -15.22 4.54
CA ARG A 291 -5.73 -16.66 4.86
C ARG A 291 -4.39 -17.36 4.97
N ASN A 292 -3.38 -16.82 4.27
CA ASN A 292 -2.09 -17.49 4.09
C ASN A 292 -1.17 -17.32 5.30
N VAL A 293 -1.56 -16.47 6.26
CA VAL A 293 -0.75 -16.18 7.44
C VAL A 293 -1.41 -16.65 8.74
N VAL A 294 -2.75 -16.61 8.83
CA VAL A 294 -3.52 -16.95 10.03
C VAL A 294 -4.95 -17.42 9.70
N PRO A 295 -5.57 -18.32 10.47
CA PRO A 295 -7.01 -18.55 10.38
C PRO A 295 -7.78 -17.26 10.72
N PHE A 296 -8.50 -16.71 9.75
CA PHE A 296 -9.22 -15.44 9.94
C PHE A 296 -10.35 -15.57 10.96
N SER A 297 -10.40 -14.61 11.88
CA SER A 297 -11.52 -14.38 12.79
C SER A 297 -11.64 -12.89 13.07
N LEU A 298 -12.80 -12.29 12.79
CA LEU A 298 -13.04 -10.86 13.07
C LEU A 298 -12.82 -10.53 14.55
N ASN A 299 -13.24 -11.42 15.45
CA ASN A 299 -13.00 -11.31 16.88
C ASN A 299 -11.49 -11.32 17.21
N THR A 300 -10.71 -12.14 16.50
CA THR A 300 -9.25 -12.17 16.67
C THR A 300 -8.62 -10.86 16.19
N VAL A 301 -9.02 -10.34 15.03
CA VAL A 301 -8.55 -9.04 14.52
C VAL A 301 -8.90 -7.91 15.49
N GLN A 302 -10.12 -7.90 16.05
CA GLN A 302 -10.53 -6.91 17.05
C GLN A 302 -9.67 -6.98 18.31
N LYS A 303 -9.45 -8.19 18.86
CA LYS A 303 -8.57 -8.39 20.02
C LYS A 303 -7.11 -7.99 19.74
N GLN A 304 -6.63 -8.20 18.52
CA GLN A 304 -5.30 -7.74 18.11
C GLN A 304 -5.22 -6.21 18.06
N VAL A 305 -6.24 -5.54 17.51
CA VAL A 305 -6.34 -4.07 17.54
C VAL A 305 -6.35 -3.55 18.97
N GLU A 306 -7.12 -4.17 19.87
CA GLU A 306 -7.14 -3.81 21.29
C GLU A 306 -5.77 -4.00 21.95
N ALA A 307 -5.10 -5.13 21.69
CA ALA A 307 -3.77 -5.38 22.22
C ALA A 307 -2.74 -4.35 21.73
N VAL A 308 -2.76 -3.99 20.44
CA VAL A 308 -1.88 -2.95 19.89
C VAL A 308 -2.14 -1.59 20.55
N LYS A 309 -3.41 -1.21 20.74
CA LYS A 309 -3.79 0.02 21.44
C LYS A 309 -3.29 0.05 22.88
N GLN A 310 -3.36 -1.08 23.59
CA GLN A 310 -2.84 -1.21 24.95
C GLN A 310 -1.31 -1.02 25.02
N GLN A 311 -0.59 -1.29 23.93
CA GLN A 311 0.84 -0.97 23.82
C GLN A 311 1.12 0.50 23.45
N GLY A 312 0.09 1.34 23.25
CA GLY A 312 0.25 2.76 22.93
C GLY A 312 0.59 3.06 21.46
N TYR A 313 0.42 2.09 20.56
CA TYR A 313 0.72 2.23 19.13
C TYR A 313 -0.54 2.45 18.28
N GLY A 314 -0.35 3.03 17.08
CA GLY A 314 -1.36 2.99 16.03
C GLY A 314 -1.48 1.59 15.40
N TYR A 315 -2.40 1.42 14.46
CA TYR A 315 -2.55 0.14 13.75
C TYR A 315 -2.95 0.35 12.29
N SER A 316 -2.76 -0.69 11.48
CA SER A 316 -3.34 -0.78 10.14
C SER A 316 -3.75 -2.20 9.79
N ILE A 317 -4.84 -2.37 9.02
CA ILE A 317 -5.36 -3.69 8.65
C ILE A 317 -5.01 -4.04 7.20
N PHE A 318 -4.35 -5.17 6.97
CA PHE A 318 -3.97 -5.70 5.66
C PHE A 318 -4.81 -6.94 5.30
N SER A 319 -5.76 -6.92 4.37
CA SER A 319 -6.26 -5.77 3.61
C SER A 319 -7.78 -5.71 3.64
N TRP A 320 -8.34 -4.58 3.21
CA TRP A 320 -9.78 -4.29 3.26
C TRP A 320 -10.66 -5.34 2.55
N GLU A 321 -10.26 -5.78 1.37
CA GLU A 321 -11.06 -6.69 0.53
C GLU A 321 -11.27 -8.03 1.22
N TYR A 322 -10.21 -8.57 1.82
CA TYR A 322 -10.27 -9.83 2.55
C TYR A 322 -11.14 -9.71 3.81
N LEU A 323 -11.09 -8.56 4.49
CA LEU A 323 -11.96 -8.29 5.62
C LEU A 323 -13.44 -8.32 5.21
N VAL A 324 -13.79 -7.70 4.07
CA VAL A 324 -15.16 -7.62 3.57
C VAL A 324 -15.65 -8.95 2.99
N LEU A 325 -14.90 -9.57 2.09
CA LEU A 325 -15.29 -10.83 1.44
C LEU A 325 -15.59 -11.93 2.46
N ARG A 326 -14.85 -11.96 3.58
CA ARG A 326 -15.09 -12.93 4.65
C ARG A 326 -16.26 -12.59 5.55
N ARG A 327 -16.56 -11.30 5.72
CA ARG A 327 -17.78 -10.90 6.42
C ARG A 327 -18.99 -11.37 5.61
N LEU A 328 -18.96 -11.19 4.29
CA LEU A 328 -20.03 -11.65 3.39
C LEU A 328 -20.14 -13.19 3.35
N ALA A 329 -19.02 -13.91 3.28
CA ALA A 329 -19.02 -15.37 3.25
C ALA A 329 -19.52 -16.06 4.55
N LYS A 330 -19.76 -15.33 5.64
CA LYS A 330 -20.43 -15.87 6.85
C LYS A 330 -21.95 -15.85 6.76
N PHE A 331 -22.50 -15.14 5.77
CA PHE A 331 -23.95 -15.05 5.52
C PHE A 331 -24.43 -16.04 4.44
N PHE A 332 -23.51 -16.79 3.83
CA PHE A 332 -23.76 -17.86 2.87
C PHE A 332 -23.23 -19.18 3.45
#